data_AF-A0A059EYL6-F1
#
_entry.id   AF-A0A059EYL6-F1
#
_cell.length_a   1.000
_cell.length_b   1.000
_cell.length_c   1.000
_cell.angle_alpha   90.00
_cell.angle_beta   90.00
_cell.angle_gamma   90.00
#
_symmetry.space_group_name_H-M   'P 1'
#
loop_
_entity.id
_entity.type
_entity.pdbx_description
1 polymer ?
#
loop_
_entity_poly.entity_id
_entity_poly.type
_entity_poly.pdbx_seq_one_letter_code
_entity_poly.pdbx_strand_id
1 'polypeptide(L)'
;MHEHNVLKVLVYCHSCNSRKNDKLFLGDCSHLFCENCINNFEYCKICKDASSFIFIDKEKFKQILCNPTHTFSDSIKYAMFQLNSALNLIFSLKEEITIYKKLLKKAKDEIIMLKKYRNVKKESTDDKFISKRINNIYKRGIYNSVMSEKTNKKSNRLNSSGSYVSSRITLENNKKTLNKRK
;
A
#
# COMPACT_ATOMS: atom_id res chain seq x y z
N MET A 1 -18.76 -28.54 18.91
CA MET A 1 -18.50 -27.37 18.05
C MET A 1 -19.82 -26.94 17.41
N HIS A 2 -20.13 -25.65 17.33
CA HIS A 2 -21.36 -25.18 16.71
C HIS A 2 -21.29 -25.30 15.18
N GLU A 3 -21.59 -26.48 14.64
CA GLU A 3 -21.58 -26.76 13.19
C GLU A 3 -22.42 -25.75 12.40
N HIS A 4 -23.57 -25.34 12.95
CA HIS A 4 -24.39 -24.28 12.38
C HIS A 4 -23.66 -22.93 12.22
N ASN A 5 -22.73 -22.60 13.13
CA ASN A 5 -21.96 -21.36 13.02
C ASN A 5 -20.90 -21.46 11.93
N VAL A 6 -20.37 -22.66 11.67
CA VAL A 6 -19.44 -22.91 10.56
C VAL A 6 -20.17 -22.83 9.22
N LEU A 7 -21.34 -23.46 9.10
CA LEU A 7 -22.12 -23.43 7.86
C LEU A 7 -22.64 -22.03 7.51
N LYS A 8 -22.92 -21.18 8.51
CA LYS A 8 -23.28 -19.77 8.29
C LYS A 8 -22.21 -18.99 7.53
N VAL A 9 -20.93 -19.34 7.70
CA VAL A 9 -19.82 -18.69 7.00
C VAL A 9 -19.90 -18.94 5.50
N LEU A 10 -20.51 -20.05 5.07
CA LEU A 10 -20.68 -20.44 3.68
C LEU A 10 -21.83 -19.70 2.98
N VAL A 11 -22.72 -19.05 3.73
CA VAL A 11 -23.82 -18.29 3.14
C VAL A 11 -23.41 -16.83 2.98
N TYR A 12 -22.87 -16.52 1.80
CA TYR A 12 -22.38 -15.19 1.46
C TYR A 12 -22.50 -14.94 -0.05
N CYS A 13 -22.49 -13.68 -0.49
CA CYS A 13 -22.51 -13.40 -1.92
C CYS A 13 -21.18 -13.78 -2.57
N HIS A 14 -21.20 -14.72 -3.53
CA HIS A 14 -20.00 -15.20 -4.23
C HIS A 14 -19.38 -14.15 -5.19
N SER A 15 -20.09 -13.05 -5.48
CA SER A 15 -19.56 -11.98 -6.33
C SER A 15 -18.82 -10.89 -5.55
N CYS A 16 -19.33 -10.48 -4.39
CA CYS A 16 -18.77 -9.37 -3.62
C CYS A 16 -18.22 -9.80 -2.25
N ASN A 17 -18.31 -11.09 -1.92
CA ASN A 17 -17.93 -11.69 -0.65
C ASN A 17 -18.65 -11.09 0.58
N SER A 18 -19.73 -10.33 0.37
CA SER A 18 -20.53 -9.75 1.46
C SER A 18 -21.34 -10.82 2.20
N ARG A 19 -21.33 -10.71 3.52
CA ARG A 19 -22.18 -11.48 4.45
C ARG A 19 -23.30 -10.63 5.07
N LYS A 20 -23.44 -9.38 4.65
CA LYS A 20 -24.48 -8.49 5.19
C LYS A 20 -25.87 -9.07 4.87
N ASN A 21 -26.86 -8.72 5.71
CA ASN A 21 -28.28 -9.13 5.64
C ASN A 21 -29.01 -8.62 4.38
N ASP A 22 -28.32 -8.57 3.24
CA ASP A 22 -28.90 -8.29 1.96
C ASP A 22 -29.71 -9.52 1.54
N LYS A 23 -30.80 -9.32 0.80
CA LYS A 23 -31.55 -10.44 0.23
C LYS A 23 -30.59 -11.29 -0.62
N LEU A 24 -30.54 -12.59 -0.34
CA LEU A 24 -29.68 -13.54 -1.06
C LEU A 24 -30.51 -14.35 -2.02
N PHE A 25 -29.94 -14.60 -3.19
CA PHE A 25 -30.55 -15.35 -4.28
C PHE A 25 -29.64 -16.52 -4.65
N LEU A 26 -30.20 -17.73 -4.65
CA LEU A 26 -29.51 -18.96 -4.99
C LEU A 26 -29.85 -19.36 -6.42
N GLY A 27 -28.82 -19.44 -7.27
CA GLY A 27 -28.96 -19.97 -8.62
C GLY A 27 -29.05 -21.48 -8.62
N ASP A 28 -29.65 -22.06 -9.65
CA ASP A 28 -29.60 -23.51 -9.89
C ASP A 28 -28.17 -24.03 -10.06
N CYS A 29 -27.27 -23.17 -10.53
CA CYS A 29 -25.83 -23.41 -10.59
C CYS A 29 -25.14 -23.37 -9.21
N SER A 30 -25.89 -23.32 -8.10
CA SER A 30 -25.39 -23.27 -6.73
C SER A 30 -24.51 -22.06 -6.40
N HIS A 31 -24.66 -20.95 -7.14
CA HIS A 31 -24.02 -19.68 -6.82
C HIS A 31 -24.98 -18.74 -6.11
N LEU A 32 -24.44 -18.01 -5.12
CA LEU A 32 -25.21 -17.09 -4.31
C LEU A 32 -24.88 -15.64 -4.61
N PHE A 33 -25.91 -14.83 -4.85
CA PHE A 33 -25.76 -13.40 -5.11
C PHE A 33 -26.62 -12.58 -4.15
N CYS A 34 -26.12 -11.43 -3.70
CA CYS A 34 -26.97 -10.45 -3.02
C CYS A 34 -27.76 -9.62 -4.03
N GLU A 35 -28.82 -8.96 -3.55
CA GLU A 35 -29.66 -8.02 -4.31
C GLU A 35 -28.87 -7.01 -5.13
N ASN A 36 -27.74 -6.52 -4.60
CA ASN A 36 -26.88 -5.55 -5.28
C ASN A 36 -26.02 -6.16 -6.39
N CYS A 37 -25.77 -7.47 -6.34
CA CYS A 37 -24.92 -8.17 -7.31
C CYS A 37 -25.72 -8.92 -8.36
N ILE A 38 -27.01 -9.14 -8.16
CA ILE A 38 -27.89 -9.77 -9.15
C ILE A 38 -28.44 -8.67 -10.07
N ASN A 39 -27.88 -8.56 -11.27
CA ASN A 39 -28.32 -7.56 -12.26
C ASN A 39 -29.34 -8.12 -13.24
N ASN A 40 -29.34 -9.45 -13.41
CA ASN A 40 -30.28 -10.21 -14.22
C ASN A 40 -30.50 -11.55 -13.52
N PHE A 41 -31.74 -12.02 -13.50
CA PHE A 41 -32.18 -13.29 -12.92
C PHE A 41 -32.12 -14.46 -13.92
N GLU A 42 -31.60 -14.24 -15.13
CA GLU A 42 -31.57 -15.24 -16.20
C GLU A 42 -30.18 -15.86 -16.41
N TYR A 43 -29.09 -15.22 -15.95
CA TYR A 43 -27.72 -15.70 -16.15
C TYR A 43 -26.88 -15.62 -14.88
N CYS A 44 -25.99 -16.59 -14.71
CA CYS A 44 -25.02 -16.58 -13.61
C CYS A 44 -23.77 -15.80 -13.99
N LYS A 45 -23.36 -14.81 -13.18
CA LYS A 45 -22.13 -14.04 -13.41
C LYS A 45 -20.84 -14.86 -13.28
N ILE A 46 -20.89 -15.99 -12.58
CA ILE A 46 -19.73 -16.84 -12.30
C ILE A 46 -19.62 -17.93 -13.37
N CYS A 47 -20.68 -18.72 -13.58
CA CYS A 47 -20.71 -19.76 -14.60
C CYS A 47 -20.81 -19.21 -16.03
N LYS A 48 -21.42 -18.03 -16.20
CA LYS A 48 -21.84 -17.45 -17.49
C LYS A 48 -22.91 -18.27 -18.23
N ASP A 49 -23.52 -19.23 -17.55
CA ASP A 49 -24.62 -20.05 -18.06
C ASP A 49 -25.99 -19.48 -17.65
N ALA A 50 -27.02 -19.89 -18.40
CA ALA A 50 -28.41 -19.63 -18.03
C ALA A 50 -28.72 -20.29 -16.67
N SER A 51 -29.29 -19.51 -15.75
CA SER A 51 -29.60 -20.00 -14.41
C SER A 51 -30.81 -19.25 -13.87
N SER A 52 -31.75 -19.98 -13.28
CA SER A 52 -32.83 -19.37 -12.52
C SER A 52 -32.37 -19.13 -11.09
N PHE A 53 -32.81 -18.02 -10.51
CA PHE A 53 -32.47 -17.62 -9.16
C PHE A 53 -33.69 -17.59 -8.27
N ILE A 54 -33.57 -18.26 -7.12
CA ILE A 54 -34.60 -18.27 -6.08
C ILE A 54 -34.16 -17.44 -4.89
N PHE A 55 -35.07 -16.68 -4.31
CA PHE A 55 -34.82 -15.96 -3.07
C PHE A 55 -34.61 -16.95 -1.91
N ILE A 56 -33.58 -16.73 -1.09
CA ILE A 56 -33.37 -17.45 0.16
C ILE A 56 -34.16 -16.73 1.26
N ASP A 57 -35.34 -17.28 1.57
CA ASP A 57 -36.08 -16.91 2.77
C ASP A 57 -35.49 -17.57 4.04
N LYS A 58 -36.12 -17.31 5.19
CA LYS A 58 -35.67 -17.86 6.48
C LYS A 58 -35.78 -19.38 6.55
N GLU A 59 -36.69 -20.00 5.80
CA GLU A 59 -36.89 -21.45 5.81
C GLU A 59 -35.82 -22.15 4.98
N LYS A 60 -35.58 -21.69 3.75
CA LYS A 60 -34.48 -22.16 2.91
C LYS A 60 -33.12 -21.93 3.56
N PHE A 61 -32.95 -20.80 4.24
CA PHE A 61 -31.74 -20.55 5.02
C PHE A 61 -31.52 -21.62 6.10
N LYS A 62 -32.58 -22.01 6.83
CA LYS A 62 -32.49 -23.10 7.81
C LYS A 62 -32.16 -24.44 7.15
N GLN A 63 -32.79 -24.75 6.01
CA GLN A 63 -32.52 -26.00 5.27
C GLN A 63 -31.06 -26.09 4.82
N ILE A 64 -30.51 -25.00 4.27
CA ILE A 64 -29.11 -24.92 3.84
C ILE A 64 -28.13 -25.10 5.01
N LEU A 65 -28.51 -24.66 6.22
CA LEU A 65 -27.68 -24.77 7.41
C LEU A 65 -27.86 -26.09 8.18
N CYS A 66 -28.79 -26.94 7.77
CA CYS A 66 -28.98 -28.29 8.31
C CYS A 66 -28.10 -29.29 7.55
N ASN A 67 -27.93 -30.49 8.12
CA ASN A 67 -27.29 -31.58 7.38
C ASN A 67 -28.10 -31.86 6.10
N PRO A 68 -27.50 -31.79 4.89
CA PRO A 68 -28.19 -31.98 3.63
C PRO A 68 -28.97 -33.30 3.54
N THR A 69 -28.55 -34.33 4.29
CA THR A 69 -29.23 -35.63 4.32
C THR A 69 -30.66 -35.56 4.90
N HIS A 70 -30.99 -34.54 5.70
CA HIS A 70 -32.35 -34.33 6.20
C HIS A 70 -33.32 -33.80 5.14
N THR A 71 -32.79 -33.23 4.05
CA THR A 71 -33.56 -32.77 2.90
C THR A 71 -33.46 -33.80 1.77
N PHE A 72 -34.27 -34.85 1.84
CA PHE A 72 -34.21 -35.98 0.90
C PHE A 72 -34.37 -35.58 -0.57
N SER A 73 -35.13 -34.52 -0.88
CA SER A 73 -35.35 -34.05 -2.26
C SER A 73 -34.15 -33.31 -2.86
N ASP A 74 -33.40 -32.55 -2.05
CA ASP A 74 -32.41 -31.56 -2.52
C ASP A 74 -31.03 -31.72 -1.87
N SER A 75 -30.81 -32.84 -1.18
CA SER A 75 -29.56 -33.13 -0.45
C SER A 75 -28.30 -32.92 -1.29
N ILE A 76 -28.31 -33.39 -2.54
CA ILE A 76 -27.19 -33.23 -3.48
C ILE A 76 -26.98 -31.76 -3.83
N LYS A 77 -28.06 -31.00 -4.08
CA LYS A 77 -27.99 -29.57 -4.43
C LYS A 77 -27.38 -28.77 -3.28
N TYR A 78 -27.81 -29.02 -2.04
CA TYR A 78 -27.27 -28.33 -0.87
C TYR A 78 -25.83 -28.75 -0.55
N ALA A 79 -25.48 -30.04 -0.71
CA ALA A 79 -24.10 -30.49 -0.56
C ALA A 79 -23.18 -29.82 -1.58
N MET A 80 -23.59 -29.77 -2.86
CA MET A 80 -22.83 -29.09 -3.92
C MET A 80 -22.71 -27.60 -3.64
N PHE A 81 -23.77 -26.95 -3.18
CA PHE A 81 -23.71 -25.55 -2.74
C PHE A 81 -22.69 -25.34 -1.63
N GLN A 82 -22.75 -26.12 -0.54
CA GLN A 82 -21.84 -25.99 0.59
C GLN A 82 -20.38 -26.21 0.17
N LEU A 83 -20.11 -27.22 -0.67
CA LEU A 83 -18.78 -27.51 -1.20
C LEU A 83 -18.25 -26.37 -2.09
N ASN A 84 -19.06 -25.91 -3.05
CA ASN A 84 -18.68 -24.81 -3.95
C ASN A 84 -18.42 -23.51 -3.18
N SER A 85 -19.28 -23.21 -2.20
CA SER A 85 -19.13 -22.04 -1.34
C SER A 85 -17.86 -22.12 -0.49
N ALA A 86 -17.55 -23.28 0.07
CA ALA A 86 -16.31 -23.49 0.82
C ALA A 86 -15.08 -23.32 -0.05
N LEU A 87 -15.07 -23.90 -1.25
CA LEU A 87 -13.97 -23.77 -2.20
C LEU A 87 -13.75 -22.31 -2.62
N ASN A 88 -14.82 -21.61 -3.01
CA ASN A 88 -14.75 -20.20 -3.39
C ASN A 88 -14.20 -19.34 -2.25
N LEU A 89 -14.62 -19.61 -1.02
CA LEU A 89 -14.13 -18.89 0.16
C LEU A 89 -12.63 -19.14 0.38
N ILE A 90 -12.17 -20.38 0.22
CA ILE A 90 -10.73 -20.73 0.34
C ILE A 90 -9.91 -19.97 -0.71
N PHE A 91 -10.37 -19.92 -1.97
CA PHE A 91 -9.68 -19.17 -3.02
C PHE A 91 -9.64 -17.68 -2.72
N SER A 92 -10.76 -17.07 -2.32
CA SER A 92 -10.81 -15.66 -1.93
C SER A 92 -9.85 -15.33 -0.78
N LEU A 93 -9.86 -16.14 0.29
CA LEU A 93 -8.96 -15.94 1.43
C LEU A 93 -7.49 -16.10 1.04
N LYS A 94 -7.18 -17.02 0.13
CA LYS A 94 -5.82 -17.20 -0.40
C LYS A 94 -5.36 -15.94 -1.14
N GLU A 95 -6.22 -15.34 -1.96
CA GLU A 95 -5.92 -14.07 -2.63
C GLU A 95 -5.72 -12.93 -1.63
N GLU A 96 -6.61 -12.78 -0.66
CA GLU A 96 -6.47 -11.77 0.41
C GLU A 96 -5.15 -11.90 1.16
N ILE A 97 -4.76 -13.13 1.54
CA ILE A 97 -3.46 -13.40 2.19
C ILE A 97 -2.30 -12.92 1.30
N THR A 98 -2.36 -13.14 -0.01
CA THR A 98 -1.29 -12.66 -0.91
C THR A 98 -1.22 -11.14 -0.96
N ILE A 99 -2.36 -10.45 -0.94
CA ILE A 99 -2.44 -8.99 -0.89
C ILE A 99 -1.87 -8.48 0.43
N TYR A 100 -2.29 -9.04 1.56
CA TYR A 100 -1.78 -8.65 2.87
C TYR A 100 -0.27 -8.89 3.01
N LYS A 101 0.27 -9.98 2.48
CA LYS A 101 1.72 -10.21 2.43
C LYS A 101 2.45 -9.11 1.64
N LYS A 102 1.89 -8.66 0.50
CA LYS A 102 2.46 -7.55 -0.28
C LYS A 102 2.41 -6.23 0.50
N LEU A 103 1.29 -5.93 1.16
CA LEU A 103 1.13 -4.73 1.98
C LEU A 103 2.09 -4.72 3.19
N LEU A 104 2.23 -5.85 3.88
CA LEU A 104 3.19 -6.00 4.98
C LEU A 104 4.63 -5.78 4.51
N LYS A 105 4.98 -6.28 3.32
CA LYS A 105 6.29 -6.02 2.73
C LYS A 105 6.51 -4.53 2.47
N LYS A 106 5.54 -3.85 1.84
CA LYS A 106 5.59 -2.39 1.62
C LYS A 106 5.75 -1.61 2.92
N ALA A 107 4.93 -1.92 3.93
CA ALA A 107 5.01 -1.28 5.24
C ALA A 107 6.38 -1.50 5.90
N LYS A 108 6.94 -2.70 5.81
CA LYS A 108 8.29 -3.00 6.30
C LYS A 108 9.35 -2.17 5.57
N ASP A 109 9.27 -2.06 4.25
CA ASP A 109 10.22 -1.31 3.43
C ASP A 109 10.15 0.20 3.75
N GLU A 110 8.95 0.76 3.92
CA GLU A 110 8.73 2.15 4.36
C GLU A 110 9.35 2.42 5.73
N ILE A 111 9.15 1.52 6.71
CA ILE A 111 9.76 1.65 8.04
C ILE A 111 11.29 1.64 7.95
N ILE A 112 11.87 0.77 7.12
CA ILE A 112 13.32 0.71 6.92
C ILE A 112 13.83 2.03 6.31
N MET A 113 13.14 2.56 5.29
CA MET A 113 13.50 3.83 4.67
C MET A 113 13.43 4.98 5.67
N LEU A 114 12.36 5.08 6.46
CA LEU A 114 12.22 6.10 7.51
C LEU A 114 13.35 6.02 8.55
N LYS A 115 13.73 4.82 8.98
CA LYS A 115 14.87 4.62 9.88
C LYS A 115 16.19 5.09 9.27
N LYS A 116 16.43 4.77 7.98
CA LYS A 116 17.62 5.26 7.25
C LYS A 116 17.65 6.78 7.17
N TYR A 117 16.55 7.43 6.76
CA TYR A 117 16.47 8.89 6.69
C TYR A 117 16.66 9.57 8.06
N ARG A 118 16.15 8.98 9.15
CA ARG A 118 16.36 9.48 10.51
C ARG A 118 17.83 9.40 10.95
N ASN A 119 18.52 8.31 10.58
CA ASN A 119 19.93 8.13 10.90
C ASN A 119 20.83 9.08 10.08
N VAL A 120 20.52 9.27 8.80
CA VAL A 120 21.22 10.26 7.94
C VAL A 120 21.07 11.69 8.49
N LYS A 121 19.88 12.06 8.97
CA LYS A 121 19.69 13.37 9.62
C LYS A 121 20.55 13.52 10.87
N LYS A 122 20.65 12.50 11.72
CA LYS A 122 21.51 12.51 12.92
C LYS A 122 23.00 12.70 12.57
N GLU A 123 23.50 12.02 11.55
CA GLU A 123 24.90 12.18 11.09
C GLU A 123 25.16 13.56 10.49
N SER A 124 24.16 14.17 9.84
CA SER A 124 24.29 15.52 9.27
C SER A 124 24.24 16.65 10.31
N THR A 125 23.66 16.41 11.48
CA THR A 125 23.62 17.35 12.62
C THR A 125 24.79 17.17 13.58
N ASP A 126 25.68 16.22 13.33
CA ASP A 126 26.90 16.08 14.13
C ASP A 126 27.82 17.25 13.80
N ASP A 127 27.82 18.29 14.64
CA ASP A 127 28.67 19.48 14.53
C ASP A 127 30.15 19.10 14.34
N LYS A 128 30.56 17.92 14.82
CA LYS A 128 31.88 17.32 14.58
C LYS A 128 32.17 17.02 13.11
N PHE A 129 31.20 16.63 12.30
CA PHE A 129 31.42 16.35 10.87
C PHE A 129 31.58 17.64 10.07
N ILE A 130 30.73 18.64 10.33
CA ILE A 130 30.81 19.96 9.70
C ILE A 130 32.12 20.66 10.09
N SER A 131 32.44 20.71 11.38
CA SER A 131 33.69 21.32 11.87
C SER A 131 34.94 20.61 11.35
N LYS A 132 34.94 19.27 11.24
CA LYS A 132 36.07 18.50 10.67
C LYS A 132 36.21 18.72 9.16
N ARG A 133 35.11 18.88 8.43
CA ARG A 133 35.12 19.21 7.00
C ARG A 133 35.61 20.64 6.74
N ILE A 134 35.14 21.60 7.53
CA ILE A 134 35.62 23.00 7.48
C ILE A 134 37.11 23.07 7.82
N ASN A 135 37.56 22.38 8.88
CA ASN A 135 38.98 22.35 9.24
C ASN A 135 39.86 21.74 8.14
N ASN A 136 39.39 20.70 7.45
CA ASN A 136 40.13 20.11 6.33
C ASN A 136 40.20 21.04 5.11
N ILE A 137 39.17 21.86 4.86
CA ILE A 137 39.18 22.88 3.80
C ILE A 137 40.18 23.99 4.15
N TYR A 138 40.17 24.49 5.40
CA TYR A 138 41.15 25.48 5.87
C TYR A 138 42.58 24.96 5.82
N LYS A 139 42.84 23.73 6.28
CA LYS A 139 44.18 23.11 6.21
C LYS A 139 44.68 22.95 4.78
N ARG A 140 43.80 22.61 3.82
CA ARG A 140 44.14 22.56 2.39
C ARG A 140 44.42 23.95 1.80
N GLY A 141 43.64 24.96 2.19
CA GLY A 141 43.86 26.35 1.78
C GLY A 141 45.20 26.90 2.26
N ILE A 142 45.58 26.61 3.51
CA ILE A 142 46.88 27.00 4.09
C ILE A 142 48.03 26.24 3.44
N TYR A 143 47.87 24.94 3.14
CA TYR A 143 48.90 24.17 2.43
C TYR A 143 49.15 24.71 1.02
N ASN A 144 48.09 25.12 0.31
CA ASN A 144 48.20 25.72 -1.02
C ASN A 144 48.78 27.14 -1.00
N SER A 145 48.52 27.95 0.04
CA SER A 145 49.13 29.28 0.18
C SER A 145 50.64 29.17 0.47
N VAL A 146 51.04 28.25 1.34
CA VAL A 146 52.46 27.98 1.68
C VAL A 146 53.25 27.41 0.50
N MET A 147 52.61 26.63 -0.39
CA MET A 147 53.24 26.16 -1.63
C MET A 147 53.36 27.27 -2.68
N SER A 148 52.43 28.23 -2.72
CA SER A 148 52.51 29.41 -3.61
C SER A 148 53.57 30.43 -3.19
N GLU A 149 53.88 30.52 -1.90
CA GLU A 149 54.95 31.40 -1.39
C GLU A 149 56.35 30.83 -1.65
N LYS A 150 56.51 29.51 -1.72
CA LYS A 150 57.79 28.86 -2.06
C LYS A 150 58.14 28.96 -3.55
N THR A 151 57.15 29.11 -4.43
CA THR A 151 57.38 29.25 -5.88
C THR A 151 57.59 30.70 -6.33
N ASN A 152 57.20 31.70 -5.53
CA ASN A 152 57.27 33.12 -5.90
C ASN A 152 58.61 33.84 -5.65
N LYS A 153 59.70 33.12 -5.32
CA LYS A 153 61.06 33.73 -5.25
C LYS A 153 61.86 33.69 -6.56
N LYS A 154 61.29 33.19 -7.66
CA LYS A 154 61.89 33.26 -9.00
C LYS A 154 60.85 33.55 -10.08
N SER A 155 60.53 34.83 -10.29
CA SER A 155 60.57 35.45 -11.62
C SER A 155 59.99 36.87 -11.56
N ASN A 156 60.87 37.84 -11.82
CA ASN A 156 60.49 39.15 -12.34
C ASN A 156 60.07 39.00 -13.80
N ARG A 157 58.88 39.49 -14.18
CA ARG A 157 58.64 40.40 -15.32
C ARG A 157 57.13 40.58 -15.58
N LEU A 158 56.67 41.81 -15.31
CA LEU A 158 55.69 42.62 -16.04
C LEU A 158 54.88 41.93 -17.16
N ASN A 159 53.54 41.84 -17.03
CA ASN A 159 52.62 42.84 -17.58
C ASN A 159 51.13 42.52 -17.33
N SER A 160 50.41 43.62 -17.09
CA SER A 160 48.96 43.84 -17.01
C SER A 160 48.12 43.15 -18.10
N SER A 161 47.04 42.46 -17.69
CA SER A 161 45.65 42.79 -18.06
C SER A 161 44.69 41.74 -17.49
N GLY A 162 43.91 42.12 -16.47
CA GLY A 162 42.95 41.24 -15.82
C GLY A 162 41.57 41.30 -16.46
N SER A 163 40.99 40.13 -16.73
CA SER A 163 39.54 39.95 -16.79
C SER A 163 39.20 38.50 -16.41
N TYR A 164 38.86 38.27 -15.14
CA TYR A 164 38.01 37.13 -14.79
C TYR A 164 36.84 37.65 -13.97
N VAL A 165 35.68 37.50 -14.60
CA VAL A 165 34.38 37.99 -14.22
C VAL A 165 33.89 37.30 -12.95
N SER A 166 33.33 38.14 -12.08
CA SER A 166 32.63 37.82 -10.85
C SER A 166 31.32 37.08 -11.13
N SER A 167 31.06 36.00 -10.38
CA SER A 167 29.69 35.54 -10.12
C SER A 167 29.44 35.62 -8.62
N ARG A 168 28.88 36.77 -8.20
CA ARG A 168 28.28 37.00 -6.88
C ARG A 168 27.10 36.05 -6.69
N ILE A 169 27.05 35.35 -5.56
CA ILE A 169 25.79 34.86 -4.99
C ILE A 169 25.48 35.78 -3.81
N THR A 170 24.51 36.67 -3.99
CA THR A 170 23.92 37.50 -2.94
C THR A 170 22.98 36.64 -2.09
N LEU A 171 23.27 36.53 -0.80
CA LEU A 171 22.32 36.06 0.21
C LEU A 171 21.48 37.26 0.66
N GLU A 172 20.23 37.34 0.19
CA GLU A 172 19.24 38.27 0.74
C GLU A 172 18.89 37.85 2.17
N ASN A 173 19.31 38.70 3.12
CA ASN A 173 18.95 38.60 4.51
C ASN A 173 17.53 39.17 4.72
N ASN A 174 16.59 38.28 5.06
CA ASN A 174 15.34 38.65 5.70
C ASN A 174 15.63 39.37 7.04
N LYS A 175 15.44 40.69 7.07
CA LYS A 175 15.24 41.45 8.31
C LYS A 175 13.99 42.30 8.23
N LYS A 176 12.95 41.76 8.88
CA LYS A 176 12.10 42.41 9.88
C LYS A 176 11.42 43.73 9.50
N THR A 177 10.09 43.62 9.42
CA THR A 177 9.09 44.46 10.11
C THR A 177 9.23 45.97 9.98
N LEU A 178 8.21 46.63 9.42
CA LEU A 178 7.44 47.69 10.10
C LEU A 178 6.46 48.35 9.12
N ASN A 179 5.17 48.32 9.50
CA ASN A 179 4.12 49.31 9.19
C ASN A 179 3.68 49.40 7.72
N LYS A 180 2.39 49.56 7.36
CA LYS A 180 1.25 50.17 8.03
C LYS A 180 0.00 49.76 7.24
N ARG A 181 -1.12 49.67 7.96
CA ARG A 181 -2.52 49.72 7.47
C ARG A 181 -2.71 50.57 6.21
N LYS A 182 -3.47 50.05 5.24
CA LYS A 182 -4.87 50.43 4.99
C LYS A 182 -5.58 49.31 4.24
#